data_AF-A0A928D963-F1
#
_entry.id   AF-A0A928D963-F1
#
_cell.length_a   1.000
_cell.length_b   1.000
_cell.length_c   1.000
_cell.angle_alpha   90.00
_cell.angle_beta   90.00
_cell.angle_gamma   90.00
#
_symmetry.space_group_name_H-M   'P 1'
#
loop_
_entity.id
_entity.type
_entity.pdbx_description
1 polymer ?
#
loop_
_entity_poly.entity_id
_entity_poly.type
_entity_poly.pdbx_seq_one_letter_code
_entity_poly.pdbx_strand_id
1 'polypeptide(L)'
;MFVLVTAAALALCCSGYDTNSLVTVRMQDTGATLINPGMGLVHYHYSNRLWAYGMYSKPGDVDPLPGTSVVYLRVLWNDLEPKEGEFRWDI
;
A
#
# COMPACT_ATOMS: atom_id res chain seq x y z
N MET A 1 -47.58 5.03 14.66
CA MET A 1 -47.41 5.36 13.23
C MET A 1 -45.94 5.51 12.82
N PHE A 2 -45.08 6.15 13.61
CA PHE A 2 -43.65 6.35 13.29
C PHE A 2 -42.79 5.06 13.24
N VAL A 3 -43.06 4.07 14.10
CA VAL A 3 -42.27 2.82 14.21
C VAL A 3 -42.51 1.84 13.04
N LEU A 4 -43.69 1.90 12.42
CA LEU A 4 -44.03 1.04 11.27
C LEU A 4 -43.36 1.54 9.98
N VAL A 5 -43.13 2.84 9.85
CA VAL A 5 -42.48 3.46 8.68
C VAL A 5 -40.97 3.16 8.68
N THR A 6 -40.33 3.14 9.85
CA THR A 6 -38.90 2.84 9.96
C THR A 6 -38.57 1.36 9.71
N ALA A 7 -39.44 0.43 10.12
CA ALA A 7 -39.27 -1.00 9.85
C ALA A 7 -39.43 -1.33 8.34
N ALA A 8 -40.37 -0.68 7.66
CA ALA A 8 -40.58 -0.85 6.21
C ALA A 8 -39.41 -0.30 5.38
N ALA A 9 -38.81 0.83 5.81
CA ALA A 9 -37.65 1.40 5.13
C ALA A 9 -36.39 0.51 5.22
N LEU A 10 -36.18 -0.17 6.37
CA LEU A 10 -35.05 -1.08 6.56
C LEU A 10 -35.18 -2.35 5.68
N ALA A 11 -36.39 -2.89 5.54
CA ALA A 11 -36.65 -4.07 4.72
C ALA A 11 -36.48 -3.80 3.21
N LEU A 12 -36.79 -2.58 2.75
CA LEU A 12 -36.60 -2.17 1.35
C LEU A 12 -35.10 -2.04 0.99
N CYS A 13 -34.26 -1.57 1.93
CA CYS A 13 -32.81 -1.49 1.72
C CYS A 13 -32.14 -2.87 1.59
N CYS A 14 -32.67 -3.91 2.22
CA CYS A 14 -32.13 -5.27 2.13
C CYS A 14 -32.55 -6.02 0.85
N SER A 15 -33.53 -5.52 0.10
CA SER A 15 -34.14 -6.23 -1.05
C SER A 15 -33.46 -5.93 -2.40
N GLY A 16 -32.43 -5.08 -2.43
CA GLY A 16 -31.80 -4.59 -3.66
C GLY A 16 -30.59 -5.37 -4.16
N TYR A 17 -30.22 -6.49 -3.53
CA TYR A 17 -29.09 -7.31 -3.99
C TYR A 17 -29.60 -8.38 -4.95
N ASP A 18 -29.28 -8.22 -6.24
CA ASP A 18 -29.55 -9.24 -7.27
C ASP A 18 -28.65 -10.46 -7.03
N THR A 19 -29.17 -11.45 -6.32
CA THR A 19 -28.47 -12.71 -6.04
C THR A 19 -28.12 -13.49 -7.31
N ASN A 20 -28.77 -13.18 -8.43
CA ASN A 20 -28.50 -13.81 -9.74
C ASN A 20 -27.18 -13.33 -10.36
N SER A 21 -26.58 -12.26 -9.82
CA SER A 21 -25.27 -11.73 -10.22
C SER A 21 -24.11 -12.20 -9.34
N LEU A 22 -24.38 -13.02 -8.31
CA LEU A 22 -23.35 -13.51 -7.40
C LEU A 22 -22.52 -14.61 -8.05
N VAL A 23 -21.22 -14.35 -8.19
CA VAL A 23 -20.25 -15.36 -8.66
C VAL A 23 -19.47 -15.89 -7.46
N THR A 24 -19.57 -17.19 -7.21
CA THR A 24 -18.70 -17.86 -6.23
C THR A 24 -17.40 -18.26 -6.91
N VAL A 25 -16.28 -17.64 -6.51
CA VAL A 25 -14.94 -18.02 -6.97
C VAL A 25 -14.25 -18.84 -5.88
N ARG A 26 -13.90 -20.09 -6.20
CA ARG A 26 -13.01 -20.91 -5.35
C ARG A 26 -11.59 -20.77 -5.88
N MET A 27 -10.78 -19.97 -5.21
CA MET A 27 -9.36 -19.88 -5.53
C MET A 27 -8.64 -21.13 -5.03
N GLN A 28 -7.71 -21.65 -5.82
CA GLN A 28 -6.77 -22.67 -5.38
C GLN A 28 -5.51 -21.98 -4.87
N ASP A 29 -4.87 -22.55 -3.86
CA ASP A 29 -3.55 -22.08 -3.42
C ASP A 29 -2.53 -22.36 -4.53
N THR A 30 -1.86 -21.32 -4.99
CA THR A 30 -0.86 -21.40 -6.05
C THR A 30 0.55 -21.60 -5.50
N GLY A 31 0.75 -21.49 -4.17
CA GLY A 31 2.06 -21.50 -3.51
C GLY A 31 2.94 -20.29 -3.86
N ALA A 32 2.44 -19.34 -4.65
CA ALA A 32 3.16 -18.13 -5.00
C ALA A 32 3.12 -17.13 -3.86
N THR A 33 4.22 -16.40 -3.64
CA THR A 33 4.23 -15.36 -2.61
C THR A 33 3.26 -14.24 -2.98
N LEU A 34 2.38 -13.89 -2.04
CA LEU A 34 1.45 -12.79 -2.20
C LEU A 34 2.20 -11.46 -2.27
N ILE A 35 2.05 -10.75 -3.39
CA ILE A 35 2.48 -9.37 -3.53
C ILE A 35 1.29 -8.49 -3.16
N ASN A 36 1.36 -7.83 -2.01
CA ASN A 36 0.31 -6.95 -1.51
C ASN A 36 0.81 -5.50 -1.41
N PRO A 37 0.63 -4.67 -2.45
CA PRO A 37 1.08 -3.29 -2.42
C PRO A 37 0.45 -2.52 -1.24
N GLY A 38 1.27 -1.83 -0.45
CA GLY A 38 0.82 -0.99 0.67
C GLY A 38 0.43 -1.73 1.96
N MET A 39 0.26 -3.05 1.93
CA MET A 39 -0.05 -3.88 3.11
C MET A 39 0.79 -5.16 3.20
N GLY A 40 1.78 -5.31 2.33
CA GLY A 40 2.69 -6.46 2.25
C GLY A 40 4.08 -6.16 2.81
N LEU A 41 5.06 -6.94 2.37
CA LEU A 41 6.45 -6.76 2.78
C LEU A 41 7.03 -5.48 2.17
N VAL A 42 7.77 -4.73 3.01
CA VAL A 42 8.43 -3.48 2.65
C VAL A 42 9.94 -3.65 2.86
N HIS A 43 10.73 -3.35 1.83
CA HIS A 43 12.18 -3.28 1.95
C HIS A 43 12.58 -1.90 2.48
N TYR A 44 13.16 -1.87 3.67
CA TYR A 44 13.71 -0.65 4.26
C TYR A 44 15.14 -0.47 3.80
N HIS A 45 15.38 0.53 2.95
CA HIS A 45 16.73 0.81 2.50
C HIS A 45 17.54 1.49 3.60
N TYR A 46 18.80 1.09 3.74
CA TYR A 46 19.62 1.41 4.90
C TYR A 46 19.92 2.91 5.03
N SER A 47 19.66 3.43 6.23
CA SER A 47 20.22 4.66 6.84
C SER A 47 19.71 6.02 6.35
N ASN A 48 19.49 6.92 7.32
CA ASN A 48 19.17 8.35 7.15
C ASN A 48 20.35 9.17 6.59
N ARG A 49 21.24 8.58 5.80
CA ARG A 49 22.46 9.22 5.30
C ARG A 49 22.43 9.18 3.80
N LEU A 50 22.27 10.34 3.18
CA LEU A 50 22.09 10.45 1.73
C LEU A 50 23.17 9.69 0.93
N TRP A 51 24.43 9.76 1.39
CA TRP A 51 25.57 9.09 0.77
C TRP A 51 25.54 7.56 0.88
N ALA A 52 24.73 6.97 1.76
CA ALA A 52 24.64 5.53 1.92
C ALA A 52 23.69 4.88 0.89
N TYR A 53 22.86 5.69 0.22
CA TYR A 53 22.00 5.23 -0.86
C TYR A 53 22.85 4.91 -2.11
N GLY A 54 22.92 3.65 -2.51
CA GLY A 54 23.56 3.23 -3.76
C GLY A 54 25.10 3.26 -3.80
N MET A 55 25.79 3.70 -2.74
CA MET A 55 27.26 3.78 -2.72
C MET A 55 27.95 2.42 -2.89
N TYR A 56 27.31 1.34 -2.43
CA TYR A 56 27.86 -0.02 -2.50
C TYR A 56 27.00 -0.98 -3.34
N SER A 57 25.91 -0.50 -3.95
CA SER A 57 24.94 -1.34 -4.66
C SER A 57 24.86 -0.93 -6.11
N LYS A 58 25.00 -1.88 -7.04
CA LYS A 58 24.69 -1.61 -8.44
C LYS A 58 23.20 -1.32 -8.60
N PRO A 59 22.76 -0.55 -9.61
CA PRO A 59 21.35 -0.44 -9.93
C PRO A 59 20.74 -1.84 -10.12
N GLY A 60 19.66 -2.14 -9.38
CA GLY A 60 19.01 -3.46 -9.39
C GLY A 60 19.57 -4.49 -8.42
N ASP A 61 20.63 -4.16 -7.67
CA ASP A 61 21.28 -5.05 -6.70
C ASP A 61 20.59 -5.05 -5.32
N VAL A 62 19.35 -4.58 -5.27
CA VAL A 62 18.47 -4.77 -4.12
C VAL A 62 17.88 -6.15 -4.30
N ASP A 63 18.25 -7.10 -3.44
CA ASP A 63 17.66 -8.43 -3.41
C ASP A 63 16.56 -8.46 -2.34
N PRO A 64 15.32 -8.04 -2.66
CA PRO A 64 14.24 -8.06 -1.69
C PRO A 64 13.81 -9.50 -1.44
N LEU A 65 13.42 -9.78 -0.19
CA LEU A 65 12.70 -11.01 0.12
C LEU A 65 11.49 -11.14 -0.84
N PRO A 66 11.22 -12.34 -1.41
CA PRO A 66 10.07 -12.55 -2.30
C PRO A 66 8.78 -12.03 -1.66
N GLY A 67 7.92 -11.36 -2.45
CA GLY A 67 6.67 -10.76 -1.97
C GLY A 67 6.78 -9.28 -1.58
N THR A 68 7.99 -8.72 -1.55
CA THR A 68 8.17 -7.28 -1.36
C THR A 68 7.72 -6.53 -2.61
N SER A 69 6.92 -5.48 -2.42
CA SER A 69 6.46 -4.59 -3.50
C SER A 69 6.82 -3.13 -3.29
N VAL A 70 7.29 -2.77 -2.09
CA VAL A 70 7.54 -1.38 -1.70
C VAL A 70 8.98 -1.26 -1.20
N VAL A 71 9.68 -0.26 -1.70
CA VAL A 71 10.97 0.18 -1.15
C VAL A 71 10.72 1.46 -0.36
N TYR A 72 11.07 1.44 0.92
CA TYR A 72 11.02 2.61 1.78
C TYR A 72 12.40 3.26 1.85
N LEU A 73 12.45 4.55 1.49
CA LEU A 73 13.61 5.41 1.59
C LEU A 73 13.30 6.53 2.58
N ARG A 74 14.29 6.94 3.37
CA ARG A 74 14.15 8.08 4.28
C ARG A 74 15.16 9.15 3.96
N VAL A 75 14.65 10.30 3.55
CA VAL A 75 15.41 11.54 3.38
C VAL A 75 15.19 12.41 4.60
N LEU A 76 16.27 12.99 5.17
CA LEU A 76 16.13 13.93 6.27
C LEU A 76 15.61 15.26 5.72
N TRP A 77 14.73 15.90 6.48
CA TRP A 77 14.18 17.19 6.08
C TRP A 77 15.27 18.24 5.81
N ASN A 78 16.30 18.29 6.66
CA ASN A 78 17.44 19.20 6.49
C ASN A 78 18.28 18.93 5.22
N ASP A 79 18.21 17.73 4.64
CA ASP A 79 18.84 17.46 3.34
C ASP A 79 17.99 18.01 2.18
N LEU A 80 16.66 17.96 2.32
CA LEU A 80 15.67 18.46 1.36
C LEU A 80 15.53 19.99 1.40
N GLU A 81 15.55 20.58 2.59
CA GLU A 81 15.45 22.01 2.85
C GLU A 81 16.63 22.46 3.75
N PRO A 82 17.82 22.70 3.17
CA PRO A 82 18.99 23.11 3.95
C PRO A 82 18.87 24.52 4.55
N LYS A 83 18.04 25.38 3.95
CA LYS A 83 17.62 26.67 4.50
C LYS A 83 16.13 26.84 4.28
N GLU A 84 15.45 27.51 5.20
CA GLU A 84 14.01 27.77 5.12
C GLU A 84 13.64 28.41 3.78
N GLY A 85 12.73 27.77 3.05
CA GLY A 85 12.28 28.16 1.71
C GLY A 85 13.20 27.74 0.56
N GLU A 86 14.39 27.18 0.81
CA GLU A 86 15.33 26.68 -0.21
C GLU A 86 15.30 25.15 -0.31
N PHE A 87 14.61 24.61 -1.32
CA PHE A 87 14.46 23.17 -1.52
C PHE A 87 15.42 22.60 -2.58
N ARG A 88 15.98 21.41 -2.30
CA ARG A 88 16.76 20.62 -3.26
C ARG A 88 15.99 19.37 -3.69
N TRP A 89 15.51 19.33 -4.92
CA TRP A 89 14.76 18.19 -5.48
C TRP A 89 15.62 17.25 -6.34
N ASP A 90 16.90 17.58 -6.50
CA ASP A 90 17.90 16.83 -7.27
C ASP A 90 18.61 15.74 -6.44
N ILE A 91 18.18 15.55 -5.20
CA ILE A 91 18.67 14.53 -4.26
C ILE A 91 18.05 13.15 -4.44
#